data_AF-A0AB37M4U1-F1
#
_entry.id   AF-A0AB37M4U1-F1
#
_cell.length_a   1.000
_cell.length_b   1.000
_cell.length_c   1.000
_cell.angle_alpha   90.00
_cell.angle_beta   90.00
_cell.angle_gamma   90.00
#
_symmetry.space_group_name_H-M   'P 1'
#
loop_
_entity.id
_entity.type
_entity.pdbx_description
1 polymer ?
#
loop_
_entity_poly.entity_id
_entity_poly.type
_entity_poly.pdbx_seq_one_letter_code
_entity_poly.pdbx_strand_id
1 'polypeptide(L)'
;MRDVAESDWKLFKKMLPQWQERYMEKLIAQYVEMLNGDSEASSRFWALEERLNRDKLSSGVIANNIRRSTMHREIANLLIDSVITLDDLDGFTEDIKSYAQRWIGQ
;
A
#
# COMPACT_ATOMS: atom_id res chain seq x y z
N MET A 1 -11.50 -14.71 14.91
CA MET A 1 -11.42 -13.86 13.72
C MET A 1 -12.72 -14.09 12.98
N ARG A 2 -13.53 -13.04 12.72
CA ARG A 2 -14.77 -13.23 11.95
C ARG A 2 -14.40 -13.71 10.55
N ASP A 3 -15.18 -14.63 9.99
CA ASP A 3 -14.99 -15.04 8.61
C ASP A 3 -15.23 -13.82 7.71
N VAL A 4 -14.20 -13.44 6.94
CA VAL A 4 -14.28 -12.41 5.90
C VAL A 4 -15.36 -12.79 4.91
N ALA A 5 -16.27 -11.86 4.58
CA ALA A 5 -17.31 -12.10 3.58
C ALA A 5 -16.69 -12.46 2.21
N GLU A 6 -17.32 -13.36 1.45
CA GLU A 6 -16.75 -13.80 0.17
C GLU A 6 -16.71 -12.67 -0.86
N SER A 7 -17.69 -11.77 -0.79
CA SER A 7 -17.73 -10.53 -1.57
C SER A 7 -16.50 -9.66 -1.32
N ASP A 8 -16.15 -9.42 -0.04
CA ASP A 8 -14.99 -8.62 0.34
C ASP A 8 -13.68 -9.27 -0.11
N TRP A 9 -13.57 -10.60 0.04
CA TRP A 9 -12.38 -11.32 -0.42
C TRP A 9 -12.19 -11.23 -1.94
N LYS A 10 -13.28 -11.37 -2.72
CA LYS A 10 -13.24 -11.23 -4.17
C LYS A 10 -12.88 -9.79 -4.57
N LEU A 11 -13.46 -8.80 -3.90
CA LEU A 11 -13.19 -7.40 -4.17
C LEU A 11 -11.75 -7.04 -3.83
N PHE A 12 -11.24 -7.44 -2.66
CA PHE A 12 -9.85 -7.24 -2.26
C PHE A 12 -8.86 -7.75 -3.30
N LYS A 13 -9.03 -8.99 -3.78
CA LYS A 13 -8.15 -9.54 -4.82
C LYS A 13 -8.21 -8.77 -6.14
N LYS A 14 -9.38 -8.21 -6.49
CA LYS A 14 -9.55 -7.40 -7.70
C LYS A 14 -8.87 -6.04 -7.56
N MET A 15 -8.96 -5.44 -6.37
CA MET A 15 -8.47 -4.07 -6.13
C MET A 15 -6.98 -4.02 -5.80
N LEU A 16 -6.44 -5.05 -5.14
CA LEU A 16 -5.05 -5.09 -4.67
C LEU A 16 -4.03 -4.74 -5.78
N PRO A 17 -4.05 -5.34 -6.98
CA PRO A 17 -3.10 -4.98 -8.03
C PRO A 17 -3.22 -3.51 -8.46
N GLN A 18 -4.45 -2.97 -8.52
CA GLN A 18 -4.67 -1.58 -8.92
C GLN A 18 -4.12 -0.60 -7.88
N TRP A 19 -4.29 -0.91 -6.59
CA TRP A 19 -3.73 -0.12 -5.50
C TRP A 19 -2.20 -0.16 -5.51
N GLN A 20 -1.61 -1.32 -5.76
CA GLN A 20 -0.15 -1.48 -5.85
C GLN A 20 0.42 -0.72 -7.04
N GLU A 21 -0.17 -0.82 -8.23
CA GLU A 21 0.26 -0.04 -9.40
C GLU A 21 0.17 1.46 -9.16
N ARG A 22 -0.96 1.97 -8.64
CA ARG A 22 -1.11 3.38 -8.30
C ARG A 22 -0.04 3.87 -7.32
N TYR A 23 0.31 3.04 -6.34
CA TYR A 23 1.34 3.37 -5.37
C TYR A 23 2.75 3.33 -5.97
N MET A 24 3.08 2.32 -6.76
CA MET A 24 4.36 2.24 -7.45
C MET A 24 4.56 3.38 -8.46
N GLU A 25 3.50 3.83 -9.14
CA GLU A 25 3.53 5.03 -9.99
C GLU A 25 3.91 6.28 -9.19
N LYS A 26 3.32 6.45 -8.00
CA LYS A 26 3.68 7.55 -7.08
C LYS A 26 5.14 7.46 -6.63
N LEU A 27 5.64 6.26 -6.32
CA LEU A 27 7.04 6.07 -5.96
C LEU A 27 7.99 6.43 -7.11
N ILE A 28 7.68 5.97 -8.33
CA ILE A 28 8.46 6.28 -9.53
C ILE A 28 8.54 7.81 -9.73
N ALA A 29 7.43 8.53 -9.60
CA ALA A 29 7.42 9.98 -9.70
C ALA A 29 8.35 10.63 -8.66
N GLN A 30 8.31 10.17 -7.40
CA GLN A 30 9.22 10.66 -6.34
C GLN A 30 10.69 10.34 -6.62
N TYR A 31 11.00 9.17 -7.19
CA TYR A 31 12.36 8.83 -7.58
C TYR A 31 12.87 9.71 -8.71
N VAL A 32 12.02 10.04 -9.69
CA VAL A 32 12.36 10.98 -10.77
C VAL A 32 12.64 12.37 -10.20
N GLU A 33 11.84 12.85 -9.25
CA GLU A 33 12.10 14.13 -8.56
C GLU A 33 13.45 14.13 -7.81
N MET A 34 13.75 13.06 -7.07
CA MET A 34 15.04 12.90 -6.38
C MET A 34 16.21 12.89 -7.38
N LEU A 35 16.05 12.21 -8.51
CA LEU A 35 17.04 12.16 -9.57
C LEU A 35 17.22 13.49 -10.29
N ASN A 36 16.21 14.35 -10.33
CA ASN A 36 16.29 15.66 -10.98
C ASN A 36 16.80 16.79 -10.05
N GLY A 37 17.17 16.48 -8.80
CA GLY A 37 17.72 17.47 -7.86
C GLY A 37 19.11 17.98 -8.23
N ASP A 38 19.47 19.15 -7.70
CA ASP A 38 20.72 19.87 -8.01
C ASP A 38 21.97 19.36 -7.25
N SER A 39 21.86 18.33 -6.41
CA SER A 39 22.99 17.77 -5.67
C SER A 39 23.90 16.89 -6.53
N GLU A 40 25.08 16.55 -6.00
CA GLU A 40 26.05 15.72 -6.71
C GLU A 40 25.46 14.36 -7.12
N ALA A 41 25.93 13.84 -8.25
CA ALA A 41 25.45 12.56 -8.76
C ALA A 41 25.59 11.42 -7.76
N SER A 42 26.69 11.38 -6.98
CA SER A 42 26.90 10.38 -5.92
C SER A 42 25.86 10.51 -4.80
N SER A 43 25.55 11.74 -4.38
CA SER A 43 24.57 12.03 -3.34
C SER A 43 23.18 11.57 -3.76
N ARG A 44 22.75 11.90 -4.98
CA ARG A 44 21.45 11.43 -5.54
C ARG A 44 21.40 9.91 -5.69
N PHE A 45 22.47 9.30 -6.17
CA PHE A 45 22.54 7.85 -6.37
C PHE A 45 22.35 7.08 -5.06
N TRP A 46 23.11 7.43 -4.01
CA TRP A 46 23.01 6.74 -2.71
C TRP A 46 21.68 7.04 -2.00
N ALA A 47 21.16 8.26 -2.11
CA ALA A 47 19.83 8.57 -1.58
C ALA A 47 18.72 7.75 -2.26
N LEU A 48 18.81 7.57 -3.59
CA LEU A 48 17.86 6.73 -4.32
C LEU A 48 17.98 5.25 -3.92
N GLU A 49 19.20 4.72 -3.80
CA GLU A 49 19.45 3.33 -3.39
C GLU A 49 18.84 3.05 -2.00
N GLU A 50 19.09 3.95 -1.06
CA GLU A 50 18.55 3.86 0.30
C GLU A 50 17.03 3.90 0.28
N ARG A 51 16.46 4.82 -0.52
CA ARG A 51 15.01 4.95 -0.66
C ARG A 51 14.37 3.70 -1.26
N LEU A 52 14.92 3.17 -2.36
CA LEU A 52 14.46 1.93 -3.00
C LEU A 52 14.51 0.75 -2.02
N ASN A 53 15.55 0.66 -1.19
CA ASN A 53 15.69 -0.39 -0.20
C ASN A 53 14.63 -0.35 0.90
N ARG A 54 14.16 0.85 1.28
CA ARG A 54 13.04 1.02 2.21
C ARG A 54 11.72 0.71 1.53
N ASP A 55 11.48 1.32 0.38
CA ASP A 55 10.18 1.27 -0.30
C ASP A 55 9.84 -0.13 -0.82
N LYS A 56 10.85 -0.92 -1.24
CA LYS A 56 10.63 -2.30 -1.71
C LYS A 56 10.00 -3.22 -0.65
N LEU A 57 10.05 -2.86 0.63
CA LEU A 57 9.48 -3.64 1.72
C LEU A 57 8.07 -3.20 2.12
N SER A 58 7.56 -2.10 1.55
CA SER A 58 6.20 -1.62 1.82
C SER A 58 5.15 -2.60 1.28
N SER A 59 4.03 -2.69 1.98
CA SER A 59 2.84 -3.47 1.59
C SER A 59 2.28 -3.05 0.22
N GLY A 60 2.53 -1.79 -0.19
CA GLY A 60 2.17 -1.29 -1.52
C GLY A 60 3.03 -1.84 -2.66
N VAL A 61 4.18 -2.43 -2.36
CA VAL A 61 5.07 -3.06 -3.35
C VAL A 61 4.99 -4.59 -3.22
N ILE A 62 5.10 -5.11 -1.99
CA ILE A 62 5.11 -6.55 -1.75
C ILE A 62 3.90 -6.96 -0.91
N ALA A 63 3.02 -7.72 -1.55
CA ALA A 63 1.90 -8.38 -0.90
C ALA A 63 2.34 -9.73 -0.30
N ASN A 64 2.84 -9.71 0.93
CA ASN A 64 3.29 -10.92 1.61
C ASN A 64 2.08 -11.72 2.14
N ASN A 65 1.91 -12.94 1.64
CA ASN A 65 0.95 -13.92 2.18
C ASN A 65 -0.54 -13.53 2.04
N ILE A 66 -0.98 -13.34 0.80
CA ILE A 66 -2.39 -13.09 0.43
C ILE A 66 -3.25 -14.34 0.70
N ARG A 67 -3.97 -14.33 1.83
CA ARG A 67 -4.95 -15.34 2.21
C ARG A 67 -6.20 -14.66 2.76
N ARG A 68 -7.35 -15.33 2.66
CA ARG A 68 -8.61 -14.79 3.19
C ARG A 68 -8.54 -14.52 4.70
N SER A 69 -7.84 -15.36 5.45
CA SER A 69 -7.64 -15.18 6.90
C SER A 69 -6.71 -14.02 7.26
N THR A 70 -5.84 -13.57 6.36
CA THR A 70 -4.93 -12.43 6.61
C THR A 70 -5.43 -11.12 6.02
N MET A 71 -6.52 -11.13 5.24
CA MET A 71 -7.00 -9.98 4.48
C MET A 71 -7.17 -8.70 5.31
N HIS A 72 -7.78 -8.77 6.49
CA HIS A 72 -7.94 -7.59 7.36
C HIS A 72 -6.60 -6.93 7.70
N ARG A 73 -5.59 -7.75 8.04
CA ARG A 73 -4.26 -7.26 8.35
C ARG A 73 -3.59 -6.63 7.14
N GLU A 74 -3.76 -7.22 5.95
CA GLU A 74 -3.21 -6.65 4.72
C GLU A 74 -3.87 -5.31 4.38
N ILE A 75 -5.19 -5.16 4.58
CA ILE A 75 -5.88 -3.86 4.46
C ILE A 75 -5.33 -2.83 5.45
N ALA A 76 -5.10 -3.23 6.71
CA ALA A 76 -4.48 -2.35 7.70
C ALA A 76 -3.07 -1.90 7.28
N ASN A 77 -2.22 -2.82 6.82
CA ASN A 77 -0.88 -2.50 6.34
C ASN A 77 -0.91 -1.50 5.18
N LEU A 78 -1.81 -1.70 4.22
CA LEU A 78 -1.98 -0.80 3.07
C LEU A 78 -2.43 0.61 3.50
N LEU A 79 -3.24 0.73 4.55
CA LEU A 79 -3.65 2.02 5.13
C LEU A 79 -2.49 2.70 5.87
N ILE A 80 -1.76 1.94 6.70
CA ILE A 80 -0.60 2.44 7.47
C ILE A 80 0.48 2.96 6.51
N ASP A 81 0.77 2.21 5.46
CA ASP A 81 1.73 2.60 4.42
C ASP A 81 1.17 3.66 3.45
N SER A 82 -0.06 4.15 3.69
CA SER A 82 -0.73 5.16 2.85
C SER A 82 -0.81 4.78 1.37
N VAL A 83 -0.91 3.48 1.09
CA VAL A 83 -1.12 2.89 -0.25
C VAL A 83 -2.57 3.09 -0.69
N ILE A 84 -3.48 2.96 0.28
CA ILE A 84 -4.92 3.18 0.12
C ILE A 84 -5.45 4.13 1.19
N THR A 85 -6.63 4.66 0.93
CA THR A 85 -7.42 5.49 1.85
C THR A 85 -8.72 4.76 2.21
N LEU A 86 -9.55 5.31 3.10
CA LEU A 86 -10.89 4.75 3.33
C LEU A 86 -11.78 4.78 2.09
N ASP A 87 -11.62 5.80 1.25
CA ASP A 87 -12.44 5.96 0.05
C ASP A 87 -12.18 4.81 -0.94
N ASP A 88 -10.96 4.27 -0.94
CA ASP A 88 -10.62 3.08 -1.73
C ASP A 88 -11.34 1.81 -1.25
N LEU A 89 -11.89 1.81 -0.02
CA LEU A 89 -12.68 0.71 0.53
C LEU A 89 -14.17 0.83 0.20
N ASP A 90 -14.54 1.66 -0.78
CA ASP A 90 -15.89 1.65 -1.33
C ASP A 90 -16.28 0.26 -1.87
N GLY A 91 -17.54 -0.13 -1.69
CA GLY A 91 -18.04 -1.46 -2.04
C GLY A 91 -17.70 -2.59 -1.06
N PHE A 92 -16.81 -2.38 -0.08
CA PHE A 92 -16.60 -3.34 1.00
C PHE A 92 -17.71 -3.27 2.06
N THR A 93 -17.89 -4.36 2.81
CA THR A 93 -18.83 -4.40 3.94
C THR A 93 -18.42 -3.46 5.08
N GLU A 94 -19.40 -3.11 5.92
CA GLU A 94 -19.17 -2.29 7.11
C GLU A 94 -18.20 -2.92 8.11
N ASP A 95 -18.06 -4.26 8.13
CA ASP A 95 -17.08 -4.93 9.00
C ASP A 95 -15.64 -4.57 8.59
N ILE A 96 -15.35 -4.53 7.28
CA ILE A 96 -14.06 -4.07 6.74
C ILE A 96 -13.86 -2.59 6.99
N LYS A 97 -14.85 -1.75 6.66
CA LYS A 97 -14.75 -0.29 6.82
C LYS A 97 -14.55 0.11 8.29
N SER A 98 -15.32 -0.47 9.20
CA SER A 98 -15.19 -0.24 10.64
C SER A 98 -13.86 -0.75 11.20
N TYR A 99 -13.34 -1.86 10.68
CA TYR A 99 -12.01 -2.34 11.04
C TYR A 99 -10.92 -1.37 10.57
N ALA A 100 -11.00 -0.93 9.30
CA ALA A 100 -10.05 -0.01 8.67
C ALA A 100 -9.99 1.35 9.38
N GLN A 101 -11.14 1.90 9.80
CA GLN A 101 -11.22 3.18 10.52
C GLN A 101 -10.36 3.23 11.79
N ARG A 102 -10.08 2.08 12.43
CA ARG A 102 -9.24 2.02 13.64
C ARG A 102 -7.77 2.33 13.38
N TRP A 103 -7.35 2.31 12.12
CA TRP A 103 -5.96 2.51 11.70
C TRP A 103 -5.70 3.91 11.14
N ILE A 104 -6.68 4.82 11.24
CA ILE A 104 -6.55 6.20 10.77
C ILE A 104 -6.14 7.08 11.94
N GLY A 105 -5.05 7.83 11.76
CA GLY A 105 -4.57 8.80 12.73
C GLY A 105 -3.66 8.24 13.83
N GLN A 106 -3.11 7.03 13.65
CA GLN A 106 -1.99 6.52 14.45
C GLN A 106 -0.64 6.80 13.80
#